data_AF-A0A1W9UKB6-F1
#
_entry.id   AF-A0A1W9UKB6-F1
#
_cell.length_a   1.000
_cell.length_b   1.000
_cell.length_c   1.000
_cell.angle_alpha   90.00
_cell.angle_beta   90.00
_cell.angle_gamma   90.00
#
_symmetry.space_group_name_H-M   'P 1'
#
loop_
_entity.id
_entity.type
_entity.pdbx_description
1 polymer ?
#
loop_
_entity_poly.entity_id
_entity_poly.type
_entity_poly.pdbx_seq_one_letter_code
_entity_poly.pdbx_strand_id
1 'polypeptide(L)'
;MELEQLYRSTVDVWGEQAQYDQAVEECAELIAALMHYRREKVDAQQVIDELADVTLMLGQLTWMFGKERVEEAVQRKRIKLDDLMERENAQGAKKL
;
A
#
# COMPACT_ATOMS: atom_id res chain seq x y z
N MET A 1 -19.40 1.92 -11.63
CA MET A 1 -18.67 3.19 -11.51
C MET A 1 -17.21 2.86 -11.73
N GLU A 2 -16.53 3.59 -12.60
CA GLU A 2 -15.08 3.45 -12.80
C GLU A 2 -14.35 3.86 -11.51
N LEU A 3 -13.26 3.19 -11.13
CA LEU A 3 -12.52 3.50 -9.89
C LEU A 3 -12.05 4.96 -9.82
N GLU A 4 -11.66 5.53 -10.96
CA GLU A 4 -11.26 6.93 -11.04
C GLU A 4 -12.42 7.89 -10.77
N GLN A 5 -13.65 7.53 -11.16
CA GLN A 5 -14.84 8.32 -10.83
C GLN A 5 -15.14 8.26 -9.33
N LEU A 6 -14.94 7.10 -8.70
CA LEU A 6 -15.08 6.94 -7.26
C LEU A 6 -14.08 7.84 -6.53
N TYR A 7 -12.79 7.75 -6.86
CA TYR A 7 -11.73 8.52 -6.19
C TYR A 7 -11.90 10.03 -6.37
N ARG A 8 -12.31 10.46 -7.57
CA ARG A 8 -12.66 11.86 -7.79
C ARG A 8 -13.83 12.28 -6.88
N SER A 9 -14.86 11.44 -6.78
CA SER A 9 -16.04 11.74 -5.96
C SER A 9 -15.69 11.84 -4.47
N THR A 10 -14.74 11.04 -3.97
CA THR A 10 -14.33 11.12 -2.55
C THR A 10 -13.63 12.45 -2.25
N VAL A 11 -12.76 12.90 -3.16
CA VAL A 11 -12.10 14.22 -3.05
C VAL A 11 -13.11 15.36 -3.19
N ASP A 12 -14.06 15.27 -4.13
CA ASP A 12 -15.08 16.30 -4.33
C ASP A 12 -16.01 16.45 -3.10
N VAL A 13 -16.26 15.37 -2.36
CA VAL A 13 -17.16 15.38 -1.18
C VAL A 13 -16.42 15.77 0.11
N TRP A 14 -15.21 15.24 0.35
CA TRP A 14 -14.52 15.38 1.64
C TRP A 14 -13.22 16.17 1.59
N GLY A 15 -12.68 16.44 0.40
CA GLY A 15 -11.45 17.18 0.20
C GLY A 15 -10.18 16.35 0.37
N GLU A 16 -9.06 16.91 -0.09
CA GLU A 16 -7.75 16.24 -0.15
C GLU A 16 -7.21 15.88 1.25
N GLN A 17 -7.32 16.79 2.22
CA GLN A 17 -6.81 16.57 3.58
C GLN A 17 -7.49 15.37 4.25
N ALA A 18 -8.81 15.22 4.05
CA ALA A 18 -9.54 14.07 4.57
C ALA A 18 -9.04 12.74 3.96
N GLN A 19 -8.60 12.73 2.69
CA GLN A 19 -8.04 11.52 2.09
C GLN A 19 -6.67 11.18 2.70
N TYR A 20 -5.87 12.19 3.08
CA TYR A 20 -4.60 11.96 3.78
C TYR A 20 -4.83 11.41 5.18
N ASP A 21 -5.75 12.02 5.93
CA ASP A 21 -6.08 11.59 7.29
C ASP A 21 -6.63 10.16 7.28
N GLN A 22 -7.55 9.85 6.37
CA GLN A 22 -8.09 8.49 6.22
C GLN A 22 -6.99 7.49 5.85
N ALA A 23 -6.09 7.83 4.91
CA ALA A 23 -5.00 6.91 4.54
C ALA A 23 -4.04 6.63 5.71
N VAL A 24 -3.85 7.62 6.61
CA VAL A 24 -3.07 7.44 7.84
C VAL A 24 -3.81 6.52 8.81
N GLU A 25 -5.13 6.69 8.97
CA GLU A 25 -5.98 5.83 9.79
C GLU A 25 -5.95 4.37 9.34
N GLU A 26 -6.23 4.09 8.06
CA GLU A 26 -6.20 2.73 7.51
C GLU A 26 -4.82 2.07 7.68
N CYS A 27 -3.74 2.85 7.51
CA CYS A 27 -2.39 2.33 7.76
C CYS A 27 -2.18 1.96 9.23
N ALA A 28 -2.74 2.73 10.17
CA ALA A 28 -2.66 2.43 11.60
C ALA A 28 -3.47 1.17 11.95
N GLU A 29 -4.64 0.99 11.35
CA GLU A 29 -5.48 -0.19 11.52
C GLU A 29 -4.80 -1.45 10.97
N LEU A 30 -4.20 -1.38 9.77
CA LEU A 30 -3.38 -2.48 9.23
C LEU A 30 -2.20 -2.82 10.14
N ILE A 31 -1.50 -1.83 10.70
CA ILE A 31 -0.41 -2.06 11.66
C ILE A 31 -0.94 -2.83 12.89
N ALA A 32 -2.08 -2.41 13.44
CA ALA A 32 -2.70 -3.06 14.60
C ALA A 32 -3.11 -4.50 14.28
N ALA A 33 -3.77 -4.73 13.13
CA ALA A 33 -4.18 -6.06 12.68
C ALA A 33 -2.99 -7.01 12.50
N LEU A 34 -1.89 -6.56 11.87
CA LEU A 34 -0.66 -7.35 11.75
C LEU A 34 -0.05 -7.70 13.12
N MET A 35 -0.06 -6.75 14.06
CA MET A 35 0.43 -6.99 15.42
C MET A 35 -0.43 -8.01 16.19
N HIS A 36 -1.75 -7.98 15.98
CA HIS A 36 -2.68 -8.94 16.57
C HIS A 36 -2.56 -10.32 15.91
N TYR A 37 -2.46 -10.38 14.59
CA TYR A 37 -2.33 -11.62 13.82
C TYR A 37 -1.05 -12.37 14.20
N ARG A 38 0.08 -11.66 14.31
CA ARG A 38 1.35 -12.23 14.80
C ARG A 38 1.24 -12.84 16.20
N ARG A 39 0.30 -12.37 17.02
CA ARG A 39 0.05 -12.87 18.39
C ARG A 39 -1.09 -13.88 18.44
N GLU A 40 -1.56 -14.37 17.29
CA GLU A 40 -2.68 -15.31 17.15
C GLU A 40 -3.98 -14.80 17.81
N LYS A 41 -4.16 -13.48 17.89
CA LYS A 41 -5.33 -12.84 18.52
C LYS A 41 -6.49 -12.60 17.56
N VAL A 42 -6.22 -12.65 16.27
CA VAL A 42 -7.17 -12.39 15.17
C VAL A 42 -6.85 -13.36 14.04
N ASP A 43 -7.81 -13.58 13.15
CA ASP A 43 -7.61 -14.40 11.96
C ASP A 43 -6.93 -13.61 10.83
N ALA A 44 -6.59 -14.31 9.75
CA ALA A 44 -6.02 -13.67 8.57
C ALA A 44 -7.04 -12.78 7.83
N GLN A 45 -8.35 -13.01 8.02
CA GLN A 45 -9.39 -12.23 7.34
C GLN A 45 -9.35 -10.78 7.80
N GLN A 46 -9.15 -10.54 9.10
CA GLN A 46 -9.00 -9.16 9.58
C GLN A 46 -7.82 -8.45 8.91
N VAL A 47 -6.67 -9.10 8.72
CA VAL A 47 -5.54 -8.50 8.00
C VAL A 47 -5.87 -8.24 6.53
N ILE A 48 -6.64 -9.13 5.89
CA ILE A 48 -7.07 -8.98 4.49
C ILE A 48 -8.00 -7.78 4.33
N ASP A 49 -8.91 -7.56 5.28
CA ASP A 49 -9.84 -6.44 5.27
C ASP A 49 -9.07 -5.11 5.37
N GLU A 50 -8.18 -4.96 6.36
CA GLU A 50 -7.35 -3.74 6.48
C GLU A 50 -6.42 -3.53 5.27
N LEU A 51 -5.95 -4.62 4.64
CA LEU A 51 -5.18 -4.53 3.39
C LEU A 51 -6.04 -3.98 2.24
N ALA A 52 -7.32 -4.36 2.18
CA ALA A 52 -8.24 -3.86 1.17
C ALA A 52 -8.51 -2.36 1.37
N ASP A 53 -8.71 -1.91 2.61
CA ASP A 53 -8.97 -0.51 2.93
C ASP A 53 -7.76 0.37 2.63
N VAL A 54 -6.55 -0.04 3.06
CA VAL A 54 -5.29 0.63 2.65
C VAL A 54 -5.14 0.63 1.12
N THR A 55 -5.49 -0.45 0.42
CA THR A 55 -5.39 -0.51 -1.04
C THR A 55 -6.30 0.52 -1.72
N LEU A 56 -7.52 0.71 -1.23
CA LEU A 56 -8.44 1.73 -1.73
C LEU A 56 -7.89 3.14 -1.49
N MET A 57 -7.38 3.41 -0.29
CA MET A 57 -6.78 4.70 0.03
C MET A 57 -5.53 4.98 -0.81
N LEU A 58 -4.66 4.00 -1.01
CA LEU A 58 -3.52 4.12 -1.93
C LEU A 58 -3.97 4.40 -3.37
N GLY A 59 -5.10 3.83 -3.79
CA GLY A 59 -5.73 4.13 -5.09
C GLY A 59 -6.14 5.59 -5.22
N GLN A 60 -6.81 6.15 -4.20
CA GLN A 60 -7.19 7.56 -4.16
C GLN A 60 -5.96 8.47 -4.16
N LEU A 61 -4.98 8.21 -3.31
CA LEU A 61 -3.73 8.99 -3.27
C LEU A 61 -2.96 8.91 -4.59
N THR A 62 -2.92 7.73 -5.21
CA THR A 62 -2.28 7.54 -6.52
C THR A 62 -2.93 8.41 -7.58
N TRP A 63 -4.26 8.48 -7.58
CA TRP A 63 -5.01 9.37 -8.46
C TRP A 63 -4.69 10.85 -8.17
N MET A 64 -4.72 11.26 -6.89
CA MET A 64 -4.43 12.64 -6.47
C MET A 64 -3.02 13.11 -6.83
N PHE A 65 -2.00 12.27 -6.64
CA PHE A 65 -0.60 12.62 -6.93
C PHE A 65 -0.20 12.42 -8.39
N GLY A 66 -1.08 11.81 -9.20
CA GLY A 66 -0.86 11.49 -10.60
C GLY A 66 -0.35 10.06 -10.79
N LYS A 67 -1.19 9.23 -11.42
CA LYS A 67 -0.96 7.80 -11.61
C LYS A 67 0.36 7.49 -12.29
N GLU A 68 0.71 8.20 -13.35
CA GLU A 68 1.97 8.00 -14.09
C GLU A 68 3.18 8.30 -13.21
N ARG A 69 3.13 9.38 -12.41
CA ARG A 69 4.22 9.79 -11.51
C ARG A 69 4.48 8.75 -10.43
N VAL A 70 3.40 8.20 -9.88
CA VAL A 70 3.49 7.14 -8.85
C VAL A 70 4.00 5.86 -9.48
N GLU A 71 3.50 5.45 -10.64
CA GLU A 71 3.94 4.25 -11.35
C GLU A 71 5.43 4.32 -11.69
N GLU A 72 5.92 5.45 -12.23
CA GLU A 72 7.35 5.65 -12.46
C GLU A 72 8.18 5.51 -11.17
N ALA A 73 7.68 6.02 -10.05
CA ALA A 73 8.35 5.88 -8.76
C ALA A 73 8.38 4.43 -8.26
N VAL A 74 7.29 3.68 -8.45
CA VAL A 74 7.19 2.25 -8.15
C VAL A 74 8.19 1.47 -9.00
N GLN A 75 8.25 1.70 -10.31
CA GLN A 75 9.19 1.03 -11.21
C GLN A 75 10.66 1.27 -10.81
N ARG A 76 11.02 2.52 -10.49
CA ARG A 76 12.37 2.83 -9.98
C ARG A 76 12.70 2.09 -8.68
N LYS A 77 11.72 1.93 -7.78
CA LYS A 77 11.91 1.17 -6.52
C LYS A 77 12.00 -0.34 -6.79
N ARG A 78 11.18 -0.86 -7.70
CA ARG A 78 11.19 -2.28 -8.11
C ARG A 78 12.54 -2.69 -8.68
N ILE A 79 13.11 -1.91 -9.60
CA ILE A 79 14.44 -2.19 -10.17
C ILE A 79 15.52 -2.27 -9.08
N LYS A 80 15.48 -1.38 -8.09
CA LYS A 80 16.42 -1.42 -6.95
C LYS A 80 16.22 -2.66 -6.09
N LEU A 81 14.98 -3.09 -5.88
CA LEU A 81 14.66 -4.28 -5.11
C LEU A 81 15.12 -5.55 -5.84
N ASP A 82 14.93 -5.62 -7.16
CA ASP A 82 15.39 -6.73 -8.00
C ASP A 82 16.94 -6.87 -7.91
N ASP A 83 17.69 -5.77 -8.03
CA ASP A 83 19.16 -5.75 -7.87
C ASP A 83 19.60 -6.18 -6.45
N LEU A 84 18.88 -5.75 -5.41
CA LEU A 84 19.14 -6.20 -4.03
C LEU A 84 18.97 -7.73 -3.91
N MET A 85 17.88 -8.28 -4.45
CA MET A 85 17.61 -9.72 -4.41
C MET A 85 18.62 -10.54 -5.21
N GLU A 86 19.07 -10.05 -6.37
CA GLU A 86 20.12 -10.71 -7.16
C GLU A 86 21.45 -10.79 -6.39
N ARG A 87 21.82 -9.73 -5.68
CA ARG A 87 23.03 -9.70 -4.85
C ARG A 87 22.95 -10.68 -3.68
N GLU A 88 21.81 -10.73 -2.99
CA GLU A 88 21.60 -11.69 -1.89
C GLU A 88 21.67 -13.13 -2.39
N ASN A 89 21.05 -13.43 -3.53
CA ASN A 89 21.10 -14.76 -4.15
C ASN A 89 22.53 -15.16 -4.56
N ALA A 90 23.30 -14.23 -5.13
CA ALA A 90 24.70 -14.46 -5.49
C ALA A 90 25.62 -14.65 -4.27
N GLN A 91 25.31 -14.04 -3.13
CA GLN A 91 26.04 -14.24 -1.87
C GLN A 91 25.66 -15.56 -1.19
N GLY A 92 24.39 -15.95 -1.22
CA GLY A 92 23.92 -17.24 -0.73
C GLY A 92 24.54 -18.42 -1.49
N ALA A 93 24.65 -18.31 -2.81
CA ALA A 93 25.27 -19.33 -3.67
C ALA A 93 26.79 -19.50 -3.45
N LYS A 94 27.48 -18.48 -2.91
CA LYS A 94 28.93 -18.55 -2.60
C LYS A 94 29.23 -19.14 -1.22
N LYS A 95 28.21 -19.31 -0.36
CA LYS A 95 28.35 -19.89 0.99
C LYS A 95 28.04 -21.40 1.04
N LEU A 96 27.54 -21.97 -0.05
CA LEU A 96 27.33 -23.41 -0.25
C LEU A 96 28.51 -24.00 -1.04
#